data_AF-A0A661CV27-F1
#
_entry.id   AF-A0A661CV27-F1
#
_cell.length_a   1.000
_cell.length_b   1.000
_cell.length_c   1.000
_cell.angle_alpha   90.00
_cell.angle_beta   90.00
_cell.angle_gamma   90.00
#
_symmetry.space_group_name_H-M   'P 1'
#
loop_
_entity.id
_entity.type
_entity.pdbx_description
1 polymer ?
#
loop_
_entity_poly.entity_id
_entity_poly.type
_entity_poly.pdbx_seq_one_letter_code
_entity_poly.pdbx_strand_id
1 'polypeptide(L)'
;MAEHDKSYKKLFSHPKMVEDLLRGFVHEQWVNQLDFSTLEMFKDSFVSPNLKERHDDIIWRVRWGKKWLYVYLLLEFQSTIDHFMAVR
;
A
#
# COMPACT_ATOMS: atom_id res chain seq x y z
N MET A 1 -12.89 -14.82 7.56
CA MET A 1 -12.86 -14.30 6.17
C MET A 1 -12.76 -12.77 6.08
N ALA A 2 -13.15 -11.97 7.10
CA ALA A 2 -12.96 -10.50 7.11
C ALA A 2 -11.84 -10.00 8.06
N GLU A 3 -11.16 -10.89 8.79
CA GLU A 3 -10.12 -10.49 9.75
C GLU A 3 -8.77 -10.21 9.09
N HIS A 4 -8.46 -10.86 7.96
CA HIS A 4 -7.20 -10.64 7.25
C HIS A 4 -7.14 -9.25 6.61
N ASP A 5 -8.25 -8.81 6.00
CA ASP A 5 -8.41 -7.48 5.41
C ASP A 5 -8.06 -6.36 6.41
N LYS A 6 -8.71 -6.38 7.57
CA LYS A 6 -8.46 -5.40 8.65
C LYS A 6 -7.04 -5.50 9.20
N SER A 7 -6.47 -6.70 9.26
CA SER A 7 -5.13 -6.91 9.81
C SER A 7 -4.06 -6.29 8.92
N TYR A 8 -4.11 -6.53 7.60
CA TYR A 8 -3.17 -5.92 6.66
C TYR A 8 -3.33 -4.42 6.55
N LYS A 9 -4.58 -3.92 6.52
CA LYS A 9 -4.84 -2.50 6.57
C LYS A 9 -4.24 -1.84 7.82
N LYS A 10 -4.35 -2.50 8.97
CA LYS A 10 -3.75 -2.04 10.23
C LYS A 10 -2.22 -2.10 10.19
N LEU A 11 -1.64 -3.13 9.59
CA LEU A 11 -0.18 -3.23 9.41
C LEU A 11 0.32 -2.07 8.52
N PHE A 12 -0.27 -1.90 7.34
CA PHE A 12 0.06 -0.82 6.39
C PHE A 12 -0.56 0.54 6.74
N SER A 13 -1.15 0.69 7.93
CA SER A 13 -1.48 2.01 8.50
C SER A 13 -0.29 2.64 9.22
N HIS A 14 0.77 1.86 9.49
CA HIS A 14 1.96 2.36 10.16
C HIS A 14 3.02 2.78 9.12
N PRO A 15 3.52 4.02 9.16
CA PRO A 15 4.51 4.51 8.20
C PRO A 15 5.77 3.64 8.18
N LYS A 16 6.19 3.13 9.35
CA LYS A 16 7.35 2.25 9.46
C LYS A 16 7.24 0.99 8.59
N MET A 17 6.06 0.39 8.49
CA MET A 17 5.87 -0.79 7.63
C MET A 17 6.05 -0.46 6.15
N VAL A 18 5.63 0.73 5.72
CA VAL A 18 5.78 1.19 4.35
C VAL A 18 7.23 1.58 4.05
N GLU A 19 7.93 2.19 5.00
CA GLU A 19 9.37 2.41 4.92
C GLU A 19 10.13 1.08 4.76
N ASP A 20 9.89 0.11 5.64
CA ASP A 20 10.53 -1.21 5.57
C ASP A 20 10.22 -1.93 4.25
N LEU A 21 8.98 -1.81 3.74
CA LEU A 21 8.61 -2.36 2.44
C LEU A 21 9.39 -1.69 1.29
N LEU A 22 9.49 -0.37 1.29
CA LEU A 22 10.24 0.35 0.25
C LEU A 22 11.73 0.00 0.30
N ARG A 23 12.33 -0.03 1.50
CA ARG A 23 13.75 -0.38 1.67
C ARG A 23 14.03 -1.85 1.38
N GLY A 24 13.10 -2.75 1.66
CA GLY A 24 13.27 -4.19 1.50
C GLY A 24 13.03 -4.69 0.08
N PHE A 25 12.13 -4.06 -0.68
CA PHE A 25 11.77 -4.51 -2.02
C PHE A 25 12.38 -3.66 -3.14
N VAL A 26 12.62 -2.37 -2.91
CA VAL A 26 13.18 -1.44 -3.90
C VAL A 26 14.67 -1.25 -3.61
N HIS A 27 15.51 -1.79 -4.49
CA HIS A 27 16.96 -1.85 -4.32
C HIS A 27 17.68 -0.66 -4.95
N GLU A 28 16.92 0.26 -5.54
CA GLU A 28 17.43 1.42 -6.22
C GLU A 28 17.89 2.51 -5.24
N GLN A 29 19.01 3.16 -5.59
CA GLN A 29 19.67 4.16 -4.74
C GLN A 29 18.79 5.39 -4.42
N TRP A 30 17.75 5.65 -5.20
CA TRP A 30 16.85 6.78 -4.98
C TRP A 30 15.99 6.60 -3.73
N VAL A 31 15.72 5.36 -3.29
CA VAL A 31 14.95 5.07 -2.07
C VAL A 31 15.67 5.60 -0.83
N ASN A 32 17.00 5.52 -0.82
CA ASN A 32 17.83 6.06 0.26
C ASN A 32 17.84 7.59 0.33
N GLN A 33 17.33 8.27 -0.71
CA GLN A 33 17.21 9.73 -0.77
C GLN A 33 15.83 10.23 -0.33
N LEU A 34 14.90 9.31 -0.04
CA LEU A 34 13.57 9.66 0.46
C LEU A 34 13.66 10.09 1.92
N ASP A 35 12.94 11.16 2.24
CA ASP A 35 12.78 11.60 3.63
C ASP A 35 11.59 10.88 4.27
N PHE A 36 11.83 9.68 4.79
CA PHE A 36 10.81 8.86 5.45
C PHE A 36 10.19 9.51 6.70
N SER A 37 10.80 10.56 7.26
CA SER A 37 10.16 11.33 8.34
C SER A 37 8.91 12.08 7.87
N THR A 38 8.80 12.31 6.56
CA THR A 38 7.65 12.97 5.91
C THR A 38 6.64 11.97 5.34
N LEU A 39 6.86 10.67 5.58
CA LEU A 39 6.00 9.62 5.09
C LEU A 39 4.64 9.69 5.79
N GLU A 40 3.59 9.96 5.03
CA GLU A 40 2.24 10.10 5.54
C GLU A 40 1.20 9.46 4.61
N MET A 41 0.12 8.96 5.18
CA MET A 41 -0.99 8.39 4.44
C MET A 41 -1.77 9.52 3.75
N PHE A 42 -1.84 9.46 2.42
CA PHE A 42 -2.60 10.40 1.63
C PHE A 42 -4.06 9.93 1.54
N LYS A 43 -4.91 10.47 2.43
CA LYS A 43 -6.36 10.24 2.42
C LYS A 43 -7.03 11.23 1.47
N ASP A 44 -6.96 10.95 0.18
CA ASP A 44 -7.74 11.72 -0.79
C ASP A 44 -9.13 11.12 -0.89
N SER A 45 -10.13 11.82 -0.35
CA SER A 45 -11.54 11.45 -0.46
C SER A 45 -12.10 11.72 -1.87
N PHE A 46 -11.32 11.52 -2.93
CA PHE A 46 -11.82 11.54 -4.30
C PHE A 46 -12.51 10.20 -4.59
N VAL A 47 -13.70 10.06 -4.01
CA VAL A 47 -14.71 9.08 -4.43
C VAL A 47 -15.10 9.46 -5.85
N SER A 48 -14.34 8.97 -6.84
CA SER A 48 -14.80 8.96 -8.22
C SER A 48 -16.10 8.13 -8.24
N PRO A 49 -17.24 8.67 -8.72
CA PRO A 49 -18.55 8.03 -8.60
C PRO A 49 -18.68 6.68 -9.34
N ASN A 50 -17.63 6.28 -10.07
CA ASN A 50 -17.55 5.04 -10.83
C ASN A 50 -16.61 3.97 -10.24
N LEU A 51 -15.89 4.26 -9.16
CA LEU A 51 -15.20 3.20 -8.43
C LEU A 51 -16.22 2.53 -7.53
N LYS A 52 -16.80 1.43 -8.02
CA LYS A 52 -17.18 0.32 -7.14
C LYS A 52 -16.14 0.23 -6.04
N GLU A 53 -16.59 0.13 -4.78
CA GLU A 53 -15.84 -0.18 -3.58
C GLU A 53 -14.94 -1.42 -3.77
N ARG A 54 -13.89 -1.31 -4.58
CA ARG A 54 -12.79 -2.26 -4.64
C ARG A 54 -11.86 -1.87 -3.52
N HIS A 55 -12.29 -2.28 -2.33
CA HIS A 55 -11.47 -2.89 -1.31
C HIS A 55 -9.95 -2.66 -1.48
N ASP A 56 -9.46 -1.66 -0.75
CA ASP A 56 -8.16 -1.67 -0.08
C ASP A 56 -6.93 -1.07 -0.79
N ASP A 57 -7.15 -0.05 -1.62
CA ASP A 57 -6.09 0.85 -2.07
C ASP A 57 -5.64 1.83 -0.96
N ILE A 58 -4.37 1.78 -0.57
CA ILE A 58 -3.79 2.75 0.37
C ILE A 58 -2.73 3.59 -0.35
N ILE A 59 -2.92 4.92 -0.34
CA ILE A 59 -1.97 5.86 -0.92
C ILE A 59 -1.10 6.45 0.19
N TRP A 60 0.20 6.43 -0.03
CA TRP A 60 1.21 7.09 0.81
C TRP A 60 1.91 8.17 0.01
N ARG A 61 2.36 9.21 0.69
CA ARG A 61 3.26 10.22 0.10
C ARG A 61 4.50 10.40 0.96
N VAL A 62 5.62 10.65 0.30
CA VAL A 62 6.92 10.90 0.94
C VAL A 62 7.67 11.97 0.16
N ARG A 63 8.47 12.79 0.85
CA ARG A 63 9.30 13.77 0.17
C ARG A 63 10.52 13.14 -0.47
N TRP A 64 10.77 13.56 -1.70
CA TRP A 64 12.02 13.36 -2.42
C TRP A 64 12.59 14.72 -2.78
N GLY A 65 13.47 15.24 -1.92
CA GLY A 65 13.97 16.62 -1.99
C GLY A 65 12.83 17.65 -1.92
N LYS A 66 12.61 18.37 -3.04
CA LYS A 66 11.53 19.38 -3.15
C LYS A 66 10.23 18.83 -3.74
N LYS A 67 10.20 17.56 -4.16
CA LYS A 67 9.04 16.91 -4.80
C LYS A 67 8.37 15.94 -3.84
N TRP A 68 7.10 15.66 -4.10
CA TRP A 68 6.38 14.57 -3.47
C TRP A 68 6.41 13.35 -4.37
N LEU A 69 6.68 12.20 -3.76
CA LEU A 69 6.53 10.88 -4.38
C LEU A 69 5.31 10.22 -3.77
N TYR A 70 4.46 9.63 -4.62
CA TYR A 70 3.27 8.90 -4.20
C TYR A 70 3.51 7.41 -4.36
N VAL A 71 3.25 6.66 -3.29
CA VAL A 71 3.37 5.22 -3.23
C VAL A 71 1.96 4.66 -3.17
N TYR A 72 1.60 3.89 -4.19
CA TYR A 72 0.29 3.25 -4.29
C TYR A 72 0.42 1.79 -3.90
N LEU A 73 -0.22 1.40 -2.80
CA LEU A 73 -0.25 0.03 -2.33
C LEU A 73 -1.58 -0.59 -2.77
N LEU A 74 -1.49 -1.39 -3.83
CA LEU A 74 -2.56 -2.27 -4.30
C LEU A 74 -2.56 -3.53 -3.43
N LEU A 75 -3.57 -3.66 -2.57
CA LEU A 75 -3.74 -4.86 -1.75
C LEU A 75 -4.82 -5.75 -2.37
N GLU A 76 -4.42 -6.67 -3.25
CA GLU A 76 -5.34 -7.66 -3.81
C GLU A 76 -5.53 -8.83 -2.82
N PHE A 77 -6.54 -8.75 -1.97
CA PHE A 77 -6.95 -9.89 -1.16
C PHE A 77 -7.83 -10.83 -1.99
N GLN A 78 -7.29 -12.01 -2.34
CA GLN A 78 -8.13 -13.10 -2.83
C GLN A 78 -9.16 -13.46 -1.76
N SER A 79 -10.42 -13.11 -2.03
CA SER A 79 -11.56 -13.35 -1.13
C SER A 79 -12.01 -14.82 -1.12
N THR A 80 -11.38 -15.69 -1.90
CA THR A 80 -11.70 -17.12 -1.97
C THR A 80 -10.45 -17.86 -2.41
N ILE A 81 -10.03 -18.87 -1.64
CA ILE A 81 -9.22 -19.94 -2.21
C ILE A 81 -10.16 -20.63 -3.20
N ASP A 82 -9.88 -20.53 -4.49
CA ASP A 82 -10.60 -21.34 -5.46
C ASP A 82 -10.34 -22.82 -5.08
N HIS A 83 -11.37 -23.49 -4.56
CA HIS A 83 -11.28 -24.89 -4.16
C HIS A 83 -11.04 -25.82 -5.36
N PHE A 84 -10.99 -25.29 -6.59
CA PHE A 84 -10.57 -25.98 -7.81
C PHE A 84 -9.13 -25.65 -8.24
N MET A 85 -8.19 -25.54 -7.31
CA MET A 85 -6.81 -25.98 -7.63
C MET A 85 -6.82 -27.50 -7.90
N ALA A 86 -7.24 -27.85 -9.11
CA ALA A 86 -7.05 -29.16 -9.68
C ALA A 86 -5.63 -29.26 -10.26
N VAL A 87 -4.80 -30.06 -9.57
CA VAL A 87 -3.73 -30.92 -10.09
C VAL A 87 -2.58 -30.26 -10.88
N ARG A 88 -1.41 -30.13 -10.23
CA ARG A 88 -0.22 -30.96 -10.52
C ARG A 88 0.85 -30.85 -9.44
#